data_AF-A0AA43FE26-F1
#
_entry.id   AF-A0AA43FE26-F1
#
_cell.length_a   1.000
_cell.length_b   1.000
_cell.length_c   1.000
_cell.angle_alpha   90.00
_cell.angle_beta   90.00
_cell.angle_gamma   90.00
#
_symmetry.space_group_name_H-M   'P 1'
#
loop_
_entity.id
_entity.type
_entity.pdbx_description
1 polymer ?
#
loop_
_entity_poly.entity_id
_entity_poly.type
_entity_poly.pdbx_seq_one_letter_code
_entity_poly.pdbx_strand_id
1 'polypeptide(L)'
;MTKKPIQRCAWCGAAIVASGGSGRPRRYCRRSHRQRHYESQVLAERRGINDDELLVERAKVNRLHDLLFVLEAACEDVRTDLDASGEQPGIDIYRQAVRVLLEAAGPLRESYLEPKADPRA
;
A
#
# COMPACT_ATOMS: atom_id res chain seq x y z
N MET A 1 4.84 -26.40 -3.22
CA MET A 1 5.44 -25.14 -3.74
C MET A 1 5.66 -24.18 -2.58
N THR A 2 6.87 -24.12 -2.03
CA THR A 2 7.22 -23.20 -0.94
C THR A 2 7.33 -21.79 -1.51
N LYS A 3 6.36 -20.91 -1.19
CA LYS A 3 6.41 -19.50 -1.60
C LYS A 3 7.67 -18.87 -1.02
N LYS A 4 8.61 -18.45 -1.88
CA LYS A 4 9.80 -17.70 -1.46
C LYS A 4 9.32 -16.44 -0.71
N PRO A 5 9.81 -16.15 0.51
CA PRO A 5 9.34 -15.00 1.27
C PRO A 5 9.64 -13.71 0.50
N ILE A 6 8.60 -12.95 0.19
CA ILE A 6 8.74 -11.62 -0.41
C ILE A 6 9.30 -10.71 0.68
N GLN A 7 10.54 -10.31 0.53
CA GLN A 7 11.12 -9.25 1.36
C GLN A 7 10.45 -7.94 0.97
N ARG A 8 10.06 -7.11 1.94
CA ARG A 8 9.52 -5.77 1.68
C ARG A 8 10.56 -4.72 1.98
N CYS A 9 10.54 -3.65 1.20
CA CYS A 9 11.36 -2.48 1.47
C CYS A 9 10.96 -1.88 2.81
N ALA A 10 11.94 -1.71 3.70
CA ALA A 10 11.73 -1.11 5.02
C ALA A 10 11.26 0.36 4.97
N TRP A 11 11.37 1.03 3.80
CA TRP A 11 10.88 2.40 3.60
C TRP A 11 9.52 2.46 2.90
N CYS A 12 9.43 1.90 1.69
CA CYS A 12 8.24 2.07 0.84
C CYS A 12 7.31 0.84 0.81
N GLY A 13 7.62 -0.22 1.57
CA GLY A 13 6.83 -1.46 1.62
C GLY A 13 6.79 -2.30 0.34
N ALA A 14 7.39 -1.83 -0.76
CA ALA A 14 7.41 -2.52 -2.05
C ALA A 14 8.15 -3.86 -1.96
N ALA A 15 7.68 -4.84 -2.73
CA ALA A 15 8.33 -6.13 -2.84
C ALA A 15 9.77 -5.98 -3.38
N ILE A 16 10.72 -6.56 -2.66
CA ILE A 16 12.11 -6.71 -3.05
C ILE A 16 12.31 -8.14 -3.53
N VAL A 17 12.81 -8.27 -4.76
CA VAL A 17 13.22 -9.57 -5.28
C VAL A 17 14.37 -10.09 -4.41
N ALA A 18 14.13 -11.19 -3.70
CA ALA A 18 15.12 -11.82 -2.86
C ALA A 18 16.32 -12.27 -3.73
N SER A 19 17.47 -11.62 -3.54
CA SER A 19 18.74 -12.01 -4.16
C SER A 19 19.08 -13.43 -3.71
N GLY A 20 19.12 -14.39 -4.65
CA GLY A 20 19.41 -15.79 -4.37
C GLY A 20 20.88 -16.11 -4.08
N GLY A 21 21.74 -15.10 -3.90
CA GLY A 21 23.17 -15.26 -3.63
C GLY A 21 23.51 -15.28 -2.13
N SER A 22 24.70 -15.75 -1.80
CA SER A 22 25.28 -15.65 -0.46
C SER A 22 25.63 -14.19 -0.14
N GLY A 23 24.77 -13.52 0.63
CA GLY A 23 25.00 -12.13 1.04
C GLY A 23 23.89 -11.62 1.94
N ARG A 24 24.13 -10.47 2.59
CA ARG A 24 23.11 -9.83 3.44
C ARG A 24 21.87 -9.50 2.60
N PRO A 25 20.67 -9.93 3.00
CA PRO A 25 19.44 -9.60 2.28
C PRO A 25 19.27 -8.09 2.10
N ARG A 26 18.81 -7.69 0.91
CA ARG A 26 18.49 -6.29 0.63
C ARG A 26 17.29 -5.84 1.47
N ARG A 27 17.49 -4.84 2.35
CA ARG A 27 16.42 -4.18 3.11
C ARG A 27 15.70 -3.05 2.35
N TYR A 28 16.32 -2.52 1.29
CA TYR A 28 15.80 -1.38 0.53
C TYR A 28 15.82 -1.62 -0.97
N CYS A 29 14.76 -1.20 -1.66
CA CYS A 29 14.67 -1.31 -3.11
C CYS A 29 15.58 -0.29 -3.84
N ARG A 30 15.89 0.85 -3.20
CA ARG A 30 16.72 1.95 -3.75
C ARG A 30 17.66 2.52 -2.68
N ARG A 31 18.80 3.12 -3.09
CA ARG A 31 19.73 3.81 -2.17
C ARG A 31 19.07 5.02 -1.49
N SER A 32 18.26 5.78 -2.21
CA SER A 32 17.51 6.91 -1.66
C SER A 32 16.59 6.51 -0.51
N HIS A 33 15.97 5.33 -0.56
CA HIS A 33 15.10 4.82 0.51
C HIS A 33 15.89 4.49 1.78
N ARG A 34 17.12 4.00 1.65
CA ARG A 34 18.02 3.83 2.81
C ARG A 34 18.34 5.18 3.45
N GLN A 35 18.61 6.20 2.64
CA GLN A 35 18.93 7.54 3.14
C GLN A 35 17.74 8.16 3.88
N ARG A 36 16.55 8.13 3.28
CA ARG A 36 15.33 8.67 3.91
C ARG A 36 14.95 7.93 5.20
N HIS A 37 15.12 6.61 5.22
CA HIS A 37 14.91 5.84 6.44
C HIS A 37 15.86 6.28 7.56
N TYR A 38 17.13 6.51 7.26
CA TYR A 38 18.08 7.04 8.25
C TYR A 38 17.64 8.42 8.75
N GLU A 39 17.24 9.33 7.85
CA GLU A 39 16.74 10.66 8.20
C GLU A 39 15.47 10.60 9.06
N SER A 40 14.57 9.66 8.77
CA SER A 40 13.35 9.41 9.54
C SER A 40 13.66 8.94 10.96
N GLN A 41 14.61 8.01 11.13
CA GLN A 41 15.04 7.55 12.45
C GLN A 41 15.67 8.68 13.27
N VAL A 42 16.59 9.44 12.67
CA VAL A 42 17.20 10.61 13.33
C VAL A 42 16.15 11.65 13.71
N LEU A 43 15.15 11.87 12.86
CA LEU A 43 14.06 12.80 13.18
C LEU A 43 13.17 12.26 14.30
N ALA A 44 12.87 10.96 14.34
CA ALA A 44 12.10 10.32 15.41
C ALA A 44 12.81 10.46 16.76
N GLU A 45 14.11 10.15 16.82
CA GLU A 45 14.94 10.33 18.00
C GLU A 45 14.93 11.79 18.49
N ARG A 46 15.13 12.75 17.58
CA ARG A 46 15.12 14.19 17.90
C ARG A 46 13.76 14.70 18.39
N ARG A 47 12.68 14.05 17.98
CA ARG A 47 11.30 14.42 18.33
C ARG A 47 10.76 13.65 19.51
N GLY A 48 11.53 12.69 20.06
CA GLY A 48 11.10 11.84 21.17
C GLY A 48 9.87 10.99 20.81
N ILE A 49 9.78 10.55 19.56
CA ILE A 49 8.69 9.67 19.11
C ILE A 49 8.92 8.28 19.70
N ASN A 50 7.90 7.72 20.36
CA ASN A 50 7.97 6.40 20.95
C ASN A 50 7.99 5.30 19.88
N ASP A 51 8.45 4.11 20.24
CA ASP A 51 8.55 2.99 19.30
C ASP A 51 7.23 2.66 18.59
N ASP A 52 6.09 2.86 19.26
CA ASP A 52 4.74 2.63 18.74
C ASP A 52 4.11 3.83 18.02
N GLU A 53 4.86 4.92 17.88
CA GLU A 53 4.42 6.15 17.24
C GLU A 53 5.20 6.42 15.96
N LEU A 54 4.57 7.14 15.04
CA LEU A 54 5.22 7.66 13.84
C LEU A 54 4.55 8.97 13.42
N LEU A 55 5.34 9.83 12.78
CA LEU A 55 4.86 11.08 12.22
C LEU A 55 4.59 10.93 10.72
N VAL A 56 3.37 11.25 10.31
CA VAL A 56 2.96 11.29 8.89
C VAL A 56 2.35 12.63 8.54
N GLU A 57 2.44 12.99 7.26
CA GLU A 57 1.72 14.15 6.75
C GLU A 57 0.20 13.87 6.78
N ARG A 58 -0.55 14.73 7.47
CA ARG A 58 -2.02 14.64 7.52
C ARG A 58 -2.64 14.58 6.13
N ALA A 59 -2.12 15.34 5.16
CA ALA A 59 -2.61 15.33 3.78
C ALA A 59 -2.48 13.94 3.12
N LYS A 60 -1.46 13.15 3.46
CA LYS A 60 -1.28 11.78 2.94
C LYS A 60 -2.29 10.81 3.54
N VAL A 61 -2.59 10.96 4.84
CA VAL A 61 -3.63 10.18 5.52
C VAL A 61 -5.01 10.51 4.94
N ASN A 62 -5.34 11.79 4.79
CA ASN A 62 -6.59 12.21 4.17
C ASN A 62 -6.72 11.67 2.74
N ARG A 63 -5.65 11.76 1.94
CA ARG A 63 -5.65 11.21 0.59
C ARG A 63 -5.91 9.70 0.57
N LEU A 64 -5.39 8.96 1.54
CA LEU A 64 -5.66 7.53 1.68
C LEU A 64 -7.13 7.27 1.99
N HIS A 65 -7.73 8.05 2.91
CA HIS A 65 -9.16 7.96 3.19
C HIS A 65 -10.02 8.28 1.95
N ASP A 66 -9.68 9.31 1.19
CA ASP A 66 -10.40 9.63 -0.05
C ASP A 66 -10.34 8.48 -1.07
N LEU A 67 -9.18 7.81 -1.17
CA LEU A 67 -9.01 6.65 -2.06
C LEU A 67 -9.78 5.42 -1.58
N LEU A 68 -9.82 5.18 -0.27
CA LEU A 68 -10.63 4.12 0.31
C LEU A 68 -12.12 4.37 0.07
N PHE A 69 -12.57 5.61 0.24
CA PHE A 69 -13.95 5.99 -0.05
C PHE A 69 -14.34 5.71 -1.51
N VAL A 70 -13.48 6.05 -2.47
CA VAL A 70 -13.72 5.73 -3.89
C VAL A 70 -13.85 4.21 -4.12
N LEU A 71 -13.02 3.41 -3.47
CA LEU A 71 -13.10 1.94 -3.58
C LEU A 71 -14.36 1.39 -2.91
N GLU A 72 -14.76 1.92 -1.76
CA GLU A 72 -15.99 1.55 -1.06
C GLU A 72 -17.22 1.83 -1.94
N ALA A 73 -17.30 3.03 -2.52
CA ALA A 73 -18.37 3.41 -3.45
C ALA A 73 -18.40 2.47 -4.67
N ALA A 74 -17.25 2.19 -5.29
CA ALA A 74 -17.16 1.27 -6.41
C ALA A 74 -17.63 -0.16 -6.06
N CYS A 75 -17.32 -0.64 -4.85
CA CYS A 75 -17.82 -1.93 -4.36
C CYS A 75 -19.34 -1.92 -4.17
N GLU A 76 -19.91 -0.82 -3.69
CA GLU A 76 -21.35 -0.67 -3.53
C GLU A 76 -22.10 -0.60 -4.86
N ASP A 77 -21.57 0.12 -5.84
CA ASP A 77 -22.11 0.18 -7.20
C ASP A 77 -22.13 -1.23 -7.83
N VAL A 78 -21.01 -1.95 -7.74
CA VAL A 78 -20.91 -3.33 -8.26
C VAL A 78 -21.89 -4.27 -7.58
N ARG A 79 -22.07 -4.16 -6.26
CA ARG A 79 -23.06 -4.95 -5.54
C ARG A 79 -24.48 -4.64 -6.03
N THR A 80 -24.79 -3.36 -6.20
CA THR A 80 -26.11 -2.91 -6.69
C THR A 80 -26.39 -3.43 -8.10
N ASP A 81 -25.41 -3.37 -9.00
CA ASP A 81 -25.52 -3.87 -10.36
C ASP A 81 -25.74 -5.39 -10.40
N LEU A 82 -25.03 -6.14 -9.55
CA LEU A 82 -25.18 -7.59 -9.45
C LEU A 82 -26.55 -7.97 -8.89
N ASP A 83 -27.02 -7.30 -7.84
CA ASP A 83 -28.33 -7.54 -7.23
C ASP A 83 -29.47 -7.22 -8.22
N ALA A 84 -29.32 -6.15 -9.02
CA ALA A 84 -30.28 -5.77 -10.05
C ALA A 84 -30.33 -6.73 -11.25
N SER A 85 -29.27 -7.53 -11.45
CA SER A 85 -29.15 -8.45 -12.59
C SER A 85 -29.88 -9.80 -12.41
N GLY A 86 -30.44 -10.05 -11.22
CA GLY A 86 -31.15 -11.29 -10.89
C GLY A 86 -30.25 -12.51 -10.69
N GLU A 87 -30.82 -13.71 -10.70
CA GLU A 87 -30.12 -14.95 -10.30
C GLU A 87 -28.98 -15.38 -11.24
N GLN A 88 -28.99 -14.92 -12.50
CA GLN A 88 -27.98 -15.27 -13.50
C GLN A 88 -27.49 -14.03 -14.26
N PRO A 89 -26.61 -13.22 -13.65
CA PRO A 89 -26.02 -12.07 -14.31
C PRO A 89 -25.22 -12.48 -15.55
N GLY A 90 -25.35 -11.69 -16.63
CA GLY A 90 -24.57 -11.87 -17.85
C GLY A 90 -23.06 -11.67 -17.62
N ILE A 91 -22.23 -12.27 -18.48
CA ILE A 91 -20.77 -12.13 -18.41
C ILE A 91 -20.29 -10.67 -18.56
N ASP A 92 -21.06 -9.85 -19.25
CA ASP A 92 -20.85 -8.42 -19.42
C ASP A 92 -20.95 -7.65 -18.09
N ILE A 93 -21.90 -8.00 -17.22
CA ILE A 93 -22.03 -7.44 -15.87
C ILE A 93 -20.76 -7.73 -15.06
N TYR A 94 -20.29 -8.98 -15.06
CA TYR A 94 -19.06 -9.34 -14.34
C TYR A 94 -17.82 -8.64 -14.89
N ARG A 95 -17.70 -8.52 -16.23
CA ARG A 95 -16.59 -7.78 -16.86
C ARG A 95 -16.63 -6.31 -16.45
N GLN A 96 -17.81 -5.71 -16.40
CA GLN A 96 -17.99 -4.35 -15.96
C GLN A 96 -17.60 -4.17 -14.50
N ALA A 97 -18.08 -5.06 -13.62
CA ALA A 97 -17.76 -5.06 -12.21
C ALA A 97 -16.25 -5.12 -11.95
N VAL A 98 -15.55 -6.05 -12.60
CA VAL A 98 -14.09 -6.18 -12.48
C VAL A 98 -13.38 -4.93 -12.98
N ARG A 99 -13.84 -4.35 -14.09
CA ARG A 99 -13.27 -3.10 -14.63
C ARG A 99 -13.38 -1.96 -13.63
N VAL A 100 -14.58 -1.71 -13.10
CA VAL A 100 -14.85 -0.66 -12.11
C VAL A 100 -13.96 -0.82 -10.87
N LEU A 101 -13.87 -2.04 -10.33
CA LEU A 101 -13.03 -2.33 -9.17
C LEU A 101 -11.53 -2.13 -9.45
N LEU A 102 -11.04 -2.52 -10.63
CA LEU A 102 -9.64 -2.34 -11.00
C LEU A 102 -9.29 -0.85 -11.17
N GLU A 103 -10.19 -0.06 -11.76
CA GLU A 103 -10.03 1.39 -11.90
C GLU A 103 -10.01 2.08 -10.52
N ALA A 104 -10.94 1.74 -9.62
CA ALA A 104 -10.98 2.29 -8.27
C ALA A 104 -9.78 1.85 -7.41
N ALA A 105 -9.35 0.60 -7.51
CA ALA A 105 -8.22 0.07 -6.74
C ALA A 105 -6.84 0.53 -7.26
N GLY A 106 -6.75 0.96 -8.52
CA GLY A 106 -5.50 1.38 -9.17
C GLY A 106 -4.73 2.42 -8.36
N PRO A 107 -5.32 3.60 -8.08
CA PRO A 107 -4.68 4.65 -7.29
C PRO A 107 -4.29 4.21 -5.86
N LEU A 108 -5.08 3.33 -5.23
CA LEU A 108 -4.78 2.81 -3.90
C LEU A 108 -3.52 1.92 -3.91
N ARG A 109 -3.36 1.08 -4.94
CA ARG A 109 -2.16 0.23 -5.10
C ARG A 109 -0.87 1.01 -5.28
N GLU A 110 -0.97 2.23 -5.80
CA GLU A 110 0.16 3.13 -6.03
C GLU A 110 0.43 4.07 -4.85
N SER A 111 -0.50 4.12 -3.89
CA SER A 111 -0.40 4.97 -2.72
C SER A 111 0.36 4.28 -1.58
N TYR A 112 1.26 5.00 -0.94
CA TYR A 112 1.96 4.58 0.25
C TYR A 112 2.02 5.72 1.26
N LEU A 113 1.93 5.39 2.54
CA LEU A 113 2.19 6.32 3.62
C LEU A 113 3.69 6.35 3.88
N GLU A 114 4.31 7.49 3.62
CA GLU A 114 5.73 7.72 3.91
C GLU A 114 5.84 8.31 5.33
N PRO A 115 6.47 7.60 6.29
CA PRO A 115 6.74 8.18 7.59
C PRO A 115 7.75 9.32 7.43
N LYS A 116 7.49 10.45 8.08
CA LYS A 116 8.48 11.53 8.25
C LYS A 116 9.43 11.22 9.39
N ALA A 117 8.93 10.54 10.41
CA ALA A 117 9.70 10.10 11.54
C ALA A 117 9.09 8.80 12.06
N ASP A 118 9.88 7.74 12.10
CA ASP A 118 9.47 6.40 12.53
C ASP A 118 10.72 5.72 13.13
N PRO A 119 10.72 5.43 14.44
CA PRO A 119 11.83 4.77 15.12
C PRO A 119 11.99 3.29 14.75
N ARG A 120 10.95 2.66 14.17
CA ARG A 120 10.90 1.24 13.77
C ARG A 120 11.07 0.99 12.28
N ALA A 121 11.07 2.03 11.44
CA ALA A 121 11.35 1.92 10.00
C ALA A 121 12.62 1.09 9.76
#